data_AF-A0A074ZRW4-F1
#
_entry.id   AF-A0A074ZRW4-F1
#
_cell.length_a   1.000
_cell.length_b   1.000
_cell.length_c   1.000
_cell.angle_alpha   90.00
_cell.angle_beta   90.00
_cell.angle_gamma   90.00
#
_symmetry.space_group_name_H-M   'P 1'
#
loop_
_entity.id
_entity.type
_entity.pdbx_description
1 polymer ?
#
loop_
_entity_poly.entity_id
_entity_poly.type
_entity_poly.pdbx_seq_one_letter_code
_entity_poly.pdbx_strand_id
1 'polypeptide(L)'
;MTNSGFWELWSEGLETYISTAQMQRPFHSILIPNEHTVATQMFMEILGKQSKAPLLVGESGTGKTVLVRNYLSRLRSDSSISKVYSFSSSTTAAMFQ
;
A
#
# COMPACT_ATOMS: atom_id res chain seq x y z
N MET A 1 8.12 15.15 -1.69
CA MET A 1 7.35 16.30 -2.17
C MET A 1 7.94 17.55 -1.58
N THR A 2 8.49 18.38 -2.45
CA THR A 2 9.06 19.67 -2.10
C THR A 2 7.95 20.64 -1.70
N ASN A 3 8.15 21.48 -0.69
CA ASN A 3 7.19 22.51 -0.28
C ASN A 3 7.16 23.71 -1.25
N SER A 4 7.45 23.48 -2.54
CA SER A 4 7.63 24.52 -3.55
C SER A 4 6.31 24.97 -4.18
N GLY A 5 5.23 24.21 -4.00
CA GLY A 5 3.90 24.52 -4.57
C GLY A 5 3.78 24.23 -6.07
N PHE A 6 4.81 23.67 -6.69
CA PHE A 6 4.79 23.25 -8.09
C PHE A 6 4.28 21.81 -8.24
N TRP A 7 3.75 21.50 -9.42
CA TRP A 7 3.39 20.14 -9.79
C TRP A 7 4.65 19.29 -9.95
N GLU A 8 4.70 18.16 -9.28
CA GLU A 8 5.74 17.15 -9.40
C GLU A 8 5.22 15.97 -10.23
N LEU A 9 6.07 15.36 -11.05
CA LEU A 9 5.69 14.20 -11.85
C LEU A 9 5.71 12.93 -11.00
N TRP A 10 4.72 12.04 -11.17
CA TRP A 10 4.69 10.76 -10.45
C TRP A 10 5.91 9.87 -10.74
N SER A 11 6.48 10.02 -11.94
CA SER A 11 7.70 9.34 -12.35
C SER A 11 8.91 9.73 -11.50
N GLU A 12 8.95 10.92 -10.90
CA GLU A 12 9.99 11.34 -9.96
C GLU A 12 9.89 10.62 -8.62
N GLY A 13 8.72 10.08 -8.28
CA GLY A 13 8.50 9.23 -7.11
C GLY A 13 8.84 7.76 -7.32
N LEU A 14 9.26 7.37 -8.53
CA LEU A 14 9.72 6.01 -8.82
C LEU A 14 11.15 5.86 -8.26
N GLU A 15 11.27 5.30 -7.07
CA GLU A 15 12.56 4.80 -6.59
C GLU A 15 13.11 3.80 -7.62
N THR A 16 14.41 3.85 -7.91
CA THR A 16 15.05 2.90 -8.81
C THR A 16 14.93 1.51 -8.19
N TYR A 17 13.96 0.73 -8.67
CA TYR A 17 13.40 -0.45 -8.03
C TYR A 17 14.37 -1.65 -7.89
N ILE A 18 15.60 -1.54 -8.36
CA ILE A 18 16.52 -2.66 -8.46
C ILE A 18 17.36 -2.74 -7.18
N SER A 19 16.77 -3.32 -6.13
CA SER A 19 17.55 -3.84 -5.01
C SER A 19 17.66 -5.35 -5.16
N THR A 20 18.90 -5.87 -5.21
CA THR A 20 19.23 -7.30 -5.26
C THR A 20 18.56 -8.12 -4.15
N ALA A 21 18.19 -7.47 -3.03
CA ALA A 21 17.42 -8.07 -1.94
C ALA A 21 15.96 -8.42 -2.30
N GLN A 22 15.36 -7.79 -3.31
CA GLN A 22 13.98 -8.07 -3.72
C GLN A 22 13.86 -9.32 -4.61
N MET A 23 14.92 -9.70 -5.33
CA MET A 23 14.96 -10.92 -6.14
C MET A 23 14.82 -12.21 -5.32
N GLN A 24 15.10 -12.15 -4.02
CA GLN A 24 14.93 -13.28 -3.10
C GLN A 24 13.50 -13.39 -2.52
N ARG A 25 12.64 -12.39 -2.76
CA ARG A 25 11.27 -12.42 -2.24
C ARG A 25 10.36 -13.29 -3.11
N PRO A 26 9.31 -13.90 -2.53
CA PRO A 26 8.30 -14.59 -3.32
C PRO A 26 7.67 -13.65 -4.35
N PHE A 27 7.55 -14.10 -5.60
CA PHE A 27 7.07 -13.29 -6.74
C PHE A 27 5.76 -12.53 -6.44
N HIS A 28 4.81 -13.19 -5.79
CA HIS A 28 3.50 -12.59 -5.44
C HIS A 28 3.56 -11.45 -4.40
N SER A 29 4.74 -11.18 -3.83
CA SER A 29 4.98 -10.09 -2.87
C SER A 29 5.76 -8.91 -3.46
N ILE A 30 6.17 -9.03 -4.73
CA ILE A 30 6.94 -8.04 -5.47
C ILE A 30 5.98 -6.93 -5.94
N LEU A 31 6.20 -5.70 -5.48
CA LEU A 31 5.46 -4.51 -5.91
C LEU A 31 6.34 -3.76 -6.91
N ILE A 32 6.01 -3.83 -8.19
CA ILE A 32 6.70 -3.04 -9.21
C ILE A 32 6.17 -1.60 -9.14
N PRO A 33 7.01 -0.60 -8.82
CA PRO A 33 6.59 0.78 -8.78
C PRO A 33 6.33 1.26 -10.21
N ASN A 34 5.15 1.84 -10.39
CA ASN A 34 4.72 2.60 -11.54
C ASN A 34 3.96 3.87 -11.07
N GLU A 35 3.68 4.78 -11.99
CA GLU A 35 3.02 6.06 -11.66
C GLU A 35 1.71 5.88 -10.89
N HIS A 36 0.90 4.88 -11.26
CA HIS A 36 -0.35 4.56 -10.56
C HIS A 36 -0.12 4.11 -9.12
N THR A 37 0.89 3.25 -8.87
CA THR A 37 1.22 2.80 -7.51
C THR A 37 1.74 3.95 -6.65
N VAL A 38 2.56 4.84 -7.21
CA VAL A 38 3.07 6.04 -6.52
C VAL A 38 1.90 6.93 -6.10
N ALA A 39 1.00 7.25 -7.04
CA ALA A 39 -0.18 8.06 -6.76
C ALA A 39 -1.09 7.40 -5.69
N THR A 40 -1.31 6.09 -5.79
CA THR A 40 -2.15 5.34 -4.84
C THR A 40 -1.53 5.30 -3.44
N GLN A 41 -0.20 5.08 -3.34
CA GLN A 41 0.52 5.09 -2.08
C GLN A 41 0.46 6.47 -1.42
N MET A 42 0.70 7.53 -2.20
CA MET A 42 0.58 8.89 -1.70
C MET A 42 -0.84 9.17 -1.19
N PHE A 43 -1.87 8.75 -1.91
CA PHE A 43 -3.26 8.90 -1.49
C PHE A 43 -3.56 8.19 -0.16
N MET A 44 -3.08 6.94 0.00
CA MET A 44 -3.21 6.21 1.27
C MET A 44 -2.49 6.92 2.41
N GLU A 45 -1.31 7.49 2.18
CA GLU A 45 -0.55 8.25 3.18
C GLU A 45 -1.27 9.52 3.63
N ILE A 46 -1.86 10.28 2.69
CA ILE A 46 -2.66 11.47 3.02
C ILE A 46 -3.88 11.08 3.87
N LEU A 47 -4.63 10.06 3.45
CA LEU A 47 -5.83 9.65 4.19
C LEU A 47 -5.51 9.05 5.56
N GLY A 48 -4.42 8.29 5.66
CA GLY A 48 -3.96 7.74 6.93
C GLY A 48 -3.60 8.83 7.94
N LYS A 49 -2.94 9.92 7.50
CA LYS A 49 -2.69 11.09 8.36
C LYS A 49 -3.97 11.74 8.87
N GLN A 50 -5.06 11.65 8.11
CA GLN A 50 -6.39 12.13 8.50
C GLN A 50 -7.22 11.10 9.27
N SER A 51 -6.65 9.94 9.63
CA SER A 51 -7.37 8.82 10.25
C SER A 51 -8.60 8.36 9.46
N LYS A 52 -8.55 8.47 8.12
CA LYS A 52 -9.60 7.99 7.22
C LYS A 52 -9.23 6.62 6.64
N ALA A 53 -10.22 5.75 6.51
CA ALA A 53 -10.06 4.40 5.97
C ALA A 53 -10.40 4.37 4.46
N PRO A 54 -9.41 4.28 3.55
CA PRO A 54 -9.68 4.09 2.12
C PRO A 54 -10.18 2.68 1.81
N LEU A 55 -11.01 2.56 0.77
CA LEU A 55 -11.39 1.28 0.15
C LEU A 55 -10.77 1.20 -1.26
N LEU A 56 -10.00 0.15 -1.52
CA LEU A 56 -9.41 -0.13 -2.84
C LEU A 56 -10.21 -1.25 -3.53
N VAL A 57 -10.73 -0.97 -4.72
CA VAL A 57 -11.53 -1.92 -5.53
C VAL A 57 -10.85 -2.16 -6.88
N GLY A 58 -10.97 -3.39 -7.40
CA GLY A 58 -10.50 -3.76 -8.74
C GLY A 58 -10.39 -5.28 -8.91
N GLU A 59 -10.03 -5.73 -10.10
CA GLU A 59 -9.94 -7.16 -10.44
C GLU A 59 -8.93 -7.94 -9.59
N SER A 60 -9.16 -9.24 -9.37
CA SER A 60 -8.20 -10.07 -8.63
C SER A 60 -6.83 -10.09 -9.33
N GLY A 61 -5.74 -10.18 -8.55
CA GLY A 61 -4.37 -10.23 -9.10
C GLY A 61 -3.74 -8.87 -9.46
N THR A 62 -4.45 -7.74 -9.31
CA THR A 62 -3.90 -6.41 -9.68
C THR A 62 -3.04 -5.73 -8.60
N GLY A 63 -2.39 -6.50 -7.72
CA GLY A 63 -1.42 -5.96 -6.75
C GLY A 63 -2.01 -5.15 -5.57
N LYS A 64 -3.34 -4.99 -5.47
CA LYS A 64 -4.01 -4.29 -4.35
C LYS A 64 -3.54 -4.74 -2.96
N THR A 65 -3.45 -6.05 -2.75
CA THR A 65 -3.02 -6.61 -1.47
C THR A 65 -1.56 -6.28 -1.15
N VAL A 66 -0.69 -6.24 -2.17
CA VAL A 66 0.72 -5.89 -2.00
C VAL A 66 0.87 -4.40 -1.66
N LEU A 67 0.08 -3.53 -2.31
CA LEU A 67 0.03 -2.09 -1.99
C LEU A 67 -0.35 -1.83 -0.53
N VAL A 68 -1.44 -2.46 -0.05
CA VAL A 68 -1.89 -2.30 1.35
C VAL A 68 -0.84 -2.83 2.33
N ARG A 69 -0.26 -4.01 2.07
CA ARG A 69 0.79 -4.57 2.93
C ARG A 69 2.03 -3.68 2.99
N ASN A 70 2.44 -3.11 1.85
CA ASN A 70 3.56 -2.18 1.79
C ASN A 70 3.29 -0.87 2.56
N TYR A 71 2.06 -0.36 2.52
CA TYR A 71 1.65 0.77 3.35
C TYR A 71 1.72 0.43 4.84
N LEU A 72 1.11 -0.69 5.26
CA LEU A 72 1.11 -1.13 6.66
C LEU A 72 2.52 -1.39 7.20
N SER A 73 3.44 -1.94 6.38
CA SER A 73 4.82 -2.19 6.81
C SER A 73 5.65 -0.91 7.06
N ARG A 74 5.20 0.23 6.54
CA ARG A 74 5.84 1.54 6.73
C ARG A 74 5.27 2.30 7.94
N LEU A 75 4.17 1.83 8.52
CA LEU A 75 3.63 2.42 9.74
C LEU A 75 4.56 2.12 10.93
N ARG A 76 4.70 3.09 11.84
CA ARG A 76 5.57 2.91 13.00
C ARG A 76 4.94 1.93 13.98
N SER A 77 5.73 0.95 14.42
CA SER A 77 5.29 -0.10 15.34
C SER A 77 4.95 0.40 16.75
N ASP A 78 5.45 1.58 17.15
CA ASP A 78 5.19 2.21 18.44
C ASP A 78 3.83 2.92 18.50
N SER A 79 3.34 3.42 17.37
CA SER A 79 2.11 4.20 17.28
C SER A 79 0.95 3.48 16.60
N SER A 80 1.17 2.30 16.04
CA SER A 80 0.15 1.62 15.22
C SER A 80 0.19 0.10 15.34
N ILE A 81 -1.00 -0.51 15.33
CA ILE A 81 -1.19 -1.96 15.29
C ILE A 81 -1.99 -2.28 14.03
N SER A 82 -1.42 -3.13 13.17
CA SER A 82 -2.10 -3.62 11.97
C SER A 82 -2.59 -5.05 12.16
N LYS A 83 -3.87 -5.30 11.88
CA LYS A 83 -4.41 -6.66 11.73
C LYS A 83 -4.98 -6.81 10.33
N VAL A 84 -4.69 -7.94 9.69
CA VAL A 84 -5.16 -8.26 8.34
C VAL A 84 -6.17 -9.40 8.44
N TYR A 85 -7.35 -9.17 7.90
CA TYR A 85 -8.41 -10.17 7.84
C TYR A 85 -8.78 -10.48 6.39
N SER A 86 -9.02 -11.75 6.10
CA SER A 86 -9.52 -12.22 4.81
C SER A 86 -10.96 -12.68 5.00
N PHE A 87 -11.88 -12.12 4.22
CA PHE A 87 -13.28 -12.55 4.20
C PHE A 87 -13.48 -13.63 3.15
N SER A 88 -14.26 -14.65 3.50
CA SER A 88 -14.73 -15.72 2.61
C SER A 88 -16.24 -15.87 2.75
N SER A 89 -16.86 -16.70 1.90
CA SER A 89 -18.30 -16.99 1.97
C SER A 89 -18.74 -17.59 3.31
N SER A 90 -17.84 -18.21 4.06
CA SER A 90 -18.13 -18.83 5.37
C SER A 90 -17.81 -17.91 6.56
N THR A 91 -17.38 -16.68 6.31
CA THR A 91 -17.02 -15.74 7.37
C THR A 91 -18.27 -15.16 8.02
N THR A 92 -18.41 -15.27 9.34
CA THR A 92 -19.56 -14.77 10.09
C THR A 92 -19.22 -13.49 10.86
N ALA A 93 -20.24 -12.67 11.17
CA ALA A 93 -20.05 -11.42 11.91
C ALA A 93 -19.38 -11.63 13.29
N ALA A 94 -19.64 -12.76 13.94
CA ALA A 94 -19.03 -13.12 15.21
C ALA A 94 -17.49 -13.29 15.15
N MET A 95 -16.92 -13.54 13.96
CA MET A 95 -15.47 -13.62 13.78
C MET A 95 -14.77 -12.24 13.86
N PHE A 96 -15.54 -11.15 13.90
CA PHE A 96 -15.06 -9.76 13.91
C PHE A 96 -15.46 -8.96 15.16
N GLN A 97 -16.12 -9.60 16.14
CA GLN A 97 -16.45 -9.02 17.44
C GLN A 97 -15.27 -9.12 18.40
#